data_AF-A0A970UYP2-F1
#
_entry.id   AF-A0A970UYP2-F1
#
_cell.length_a   1.000
_cell.length_b   1.000
_cell.length_c   1.000
_cell.angle_alpha   90.00
_cell.angle_beta   90.00
_cell.angle_gamma   90.00
#
_symmetry.space_group_name_H-M   'P 1'
#
loop_
_entity.id
_entity.type
_entity.pdbx_description
1 polymer ?
#
loop_
_entity_poly.entity_id
_entity_poly.type
_entity_poly.pdbx_seq_one_letter_code
_entity_poly.pdbx_strand_id
1 'polypeptide(L)'
;MDEKIKLYSQRAIAIATYFGGPLAAGILIRKNSLNLGREKEGLIALIVGIVSTILLFYGILQIPEPILDKIPNVLIPAVYTGIIYLIVEKTHGQILKKHKEENKEFYSNWRATGIGLICTVVLAGGIIAYVYNAPVDWDVDTYNAELKKLENNESEAMKLFDMLEYSPKHEIIYFIEKTGIPKWEENIDILNRISGIENIPEEIQKQNKLLLEYSKLRIEAYKLITKAIIYETSEYDEEINKRHTRIDEIIKKL
;
A
#
# COMPACT_ATOMS: atom_id res chain seq x y z
N MET A 1 53.34 -13.94 -7.97
CA MET A 1 52.48 -12.84 -8.45
C MET A 1 51.45 -12.63 -7.36
N ASP A 2 51.71 -11.72 -6.43
CA ASP A 2 50.81 -11.48 -5.29
C ASP A 2 49.45 -11.01 -5.83
N GLU A 3 48.43 -11.82 -5.62
CA GLU A 3 47.08 -11.52 -6.06
C GLU A 3 46.63 -10.22 -5.37
N LYS A 4 46.24 -9.21 -6.14
CA LYS A 4 45.86 -7.89 -5.60
C LYS A 4 44.52 -8.03 -4.85
N ILE A 5 44.59 -8.40 -3.56
CA ILE A 5 43.43 -8.56 -2.69
C ILE A 5 42.65 -7.25 -2.67
N LYS A 6 41.36 -7.30 -3.05
CA LYS A 6 40.43 -6.17 -2.95
C LYS A 6 39.39 -6.45 -1.89
N LEU A 7 39.06 -5.45 -1.09
CA LEU A 7 38.04 -5.55 -0.05
C LEU A 7 36.94 -4.52 -0.31
N TYR A 8 35.74 -4.77 0.17
CA TYR A 8 34.71 -3.75 0.35
C TYR A 8 35.03 -2.96 1.63
N SER A 9 35.05 -1.64 1.51
CA SER A 9 35.24 -0.77 2.67
C SER A 9 34.02 -0.83 3.60
N GLN A 10 34.21 -0.42 4.85
CA GLN A 10 33.11 -0.29 5.82
C GLN A 10 31.98 0.61 5.29
N ARG A 11 32.33 1.72 4.63
CA ARG A 11 31.37 2.61 3.97
C ARG A 11 30.61 1.90 2.85
N ALA A 12 31.30 1.12 2.02
CA ALA A 12 30.67 0.36 0.94
C ALA A 12 29.67 -0.67 1.49
N ILE A 13 30.04 -1.38 2.57
CA ILE A 13 29.16 -2.33 3.24
C ILE A 13 27.94 -1.62 3.82
N ALA A 14 28.13 -0.49 4.51
CA ALA A 14 27.02 0.29 5.07
C ALA A 14 26.05 0.81 4.00
N ILE A 15 26.56 1.31 2.86
CA ILE A 15 25.71 1.76 1.75
C ILE A 15 24.88 0.59 1.19
N ALA A 16 25.52 -0.54 0.89
CA ALA A 16 24.79 -1.70 0.38
C ALA A 16 23.76 -2.22 1.38
N THR A 17 24.09 -2.19 2.66
CA THR A 17 23.20 -2.55 3.76
C THR A 17 21.98 -1.66 3.78
N TYR A 18 22.15 -0.34 3.74
CA TYR A 18 21.05 0.62 3.79
C TYR A 18 20.00 0.41 2.68
N PHE A 19 20.42 -0.02 1.49
CA PHE A 19 19.50 -0.31 0.38
C PHE A 19 19.01 -1.76 0.36
N GLY A 20 19.89 -2.73 0.58
CA GLY A 20 19.63 -4.16 0.38
C GLY A 20 19.45 -4.96 1.67
N GLY A 21 19.42 -4.31 2.83
CA GLY A 21 19.25 -4.91 4.14
C GLY A 21 20.44 -5.77 4.62
N PRO A 22 20.24 -6.53 5.71
CA PRO A 22 21.26 -7.43 6.27
C PRO A 22 21.79 -8.50 5.31
N LEU A 23 20.98 -8.93 4.32
CA LEU A 23 21.41 -9.84 3.26
C LEU A 23 22.57 -9.25 2.44
N ALA A 24 22.45 -7.99 2.00
CA ALA A 24 23.50 -7.33 1.25
C ALA A 24 24.79 -7.20 2.08
N ALA A 25 24.67 -6.90 3.38
CA ALA A 25 25.81 -6.91 4.29
C ALA A 25 26.49 -8.27 4.37
N GLY A 26 25.71 -9.34 4.55
CA GLY A 26 26.22 -10.71 4.63
C GLY A 26 26.97 -11.13 3.36
N ILE A 27 26.47 -10.75 2.18
CA ILE A 27 27.14 -11.01 0.89
C ILE A 27 28.49 -10.29 0.81
N LEU A 28 28.53 -9.01 1.17
CA LEU A 28 29.77 -8.22 1.08
C LEU A 28 30.81 -8.63 2.13
N ILE A 29 30.38 -8.92 3.36
CA ILE A 29 31.24 -9.44 4.42
C ILE A 29 31.78 -10.81 4.00
N ARG A 30 30.95 -11.72 3.47
CA ARG A 30 31.40 -13.01 2.93
C ARG A 30 32.48 -12.82 1.87
N LYS A 31 32.29 -11.87 0.95
CA LYS A 31 33.29 -11.62 -0.10
C LYS A 31 34.61 -11.09 0.46
N ASN A 32 34.57 -10.24 1.48
CA ASN A 32 35.77 -9.82 2.20
C ASN A 32 36.46 -10.99 2.89
N SER A 33 35.73 -11.80 3.64
CA SER A 33 36.30 -12.93 4.37
C SER A 33 36.91 -13.97 3.42
N LEU A 34 36.28 -14.25 2.28
CA LEU A 34 36.85 -15.11 1.23
C LEU A 34 38.19 -14.56 0.71
N ASN A 35 38.24 -13.27 0.41
CA ASN A 35 39.47 -12.62 -0.06
C ASN A 35 40.56 -12.53 1.03
N LEU A 36 40.21 -12.78 2.30
CA LEU A 36 41.13 -12.87 3.44
C LEU A 36 41.47 -14.33 3.83
N GLY A 37 40.99 -15.33 3.08
CA GLY A 37 41.19 -16.75 3.39
C GLY A 37 40.35 -17.27 4.57
N ARG A 38 39.34 -16.51 5.03
CA ARG A 38 38.48 -16.83 6.18
C ARG A 38 37.11 -17.32 5.73
N GLU A 39 37.09 -18.41 5.00
CA GLU A 39 35.86 -18.92 4.35
C GLU A 39 34.73 -19.24 5.34
N LYS A 40 35.06 -19.89 6.47
CA LYS A 40 34.07 -20.24 7.51
C LYS A 40 33.39 -19.00 8.10
N GLU A 41 34.18 -17.97 8.44
CA GLU A 41 33.64 -16.70 8.95
C GLU A 41 32.75 -16.02 7.91
N GLY A 42 33.15 -16.03 6.64
CA GLY A 42 32.36 -15.48 5.55
C GLY A 42 31.04 -16.21 5.34
N LEU A 43 31.02 -17.54 5.46
CA LEU A 43 29.79 -18.33 5.35
C LEU A 43 28.82 -18.01 6.50
N ILE A 44 29.34 -17.94 7.73
CA ILE A 44 28.54 -17.56 8.91
C ILE A 44 27.92 -16.16 8.70
N ALA A 45 28.70 -15.19 8.22
CA ALA A 45 28.19 -13.83 7.96
C ALA A 45 27.04 -13.82 6.94
N LEU A 46 27.11 -14.63 5.88
CA LEU A 46 26.02 -14.74 4.91
C LEU A 46 24.77 -15.40 5.52
N ILE A 47 24.93 -16.51 6.25
CA ILE A 47 23.80 -17.20 6.89
C ILE A 47 23.11 -16.27 7.88
N VAL A 48 23.87 -15.57 8.72
CA VAL A 48 23.34 -14.55 9.65
C VAL A 48 22.63 -13.44 8.89
N GLY A 49 23.18 -12.96 7.77
CA GLY A 49 22.53 -11.96 6.91
C GLY A 49 21.18 -12.44 6.34
N ILE A 50 21.09 -13.69 5.89
CA ILE A 50 19.84 -14.30 5.40
C ILE A 50 18.82 -14.42 6.54
N VAL A 51 19.21 -15.05 7.65
CA VAL A 51 18.32 -15.30 8.80
C VAL A 51 17.83 -13.98 9.40
N SER A 52 18.71 -13.00 9.59
CA SER A 52 18.31 -11.68 10.10
C SER A 52 17.37 -10.94 9.15
N THR A 53 17.54 -11.10 7.84
CA THR A 53 16.59 -10.53 6.86
C THR A 53 15.22 -11.19 6.99
N ILE A 54 15.15 -12.52 7.07
CA ILE A 54 13.89 -13.25 7.26
C ILE A 54 13.20 -12.81 8.57
N LEU A 55 13.94 -12.77 9.67
CA LEU A 55 13.41 -12.35 10.98
C LEU A 55 12.94 -10.89 10.98
N LEU A 56 13.68 -9.99 10.31
CA LEU A 56 13.30 -8.59 10.17
C LEU A 56 11.94 -8.46 9.45
N PHE A 57 11.80 -9.08 8.27
CA PHE A 57 10.55 -9.01 7.51
C PHE A 57 9.41 -9.73 8.22
N TYR A 58 9.66 -10.89 8.81
CA TYR A 58 8.66 -11.58 9.63
C TYR A 58 8.17 -10.67 10.77
N GLY A 59 9.09 -10.02 11.49
CA GLY A 59 8.73 -9.06 12.54
C GLY A 59 7.93 -7.88 12.03
N ILE A 60 8.29 -7.30 10.88
CA ILE A 60 7.56 -6.18 10.26
C ILE A 60 6.13 -6.60 9.90
N LEU A 61 5.94 -7.79 9.32
CA LEU A 61 4.61 -8.29 8.92
C LEU A 61 3.68 -8.57 10.11
N GLN A 62 4.20 -8.68 11.33
CA GLN A 62 3.39 -8.84 12.55
C GLN A 62 2.95 -7.49 13.15
N ILE A 63 3.46 -6.35 12.64
CA ILE A 63 3.13 -5.02 13.15
C ILE A 63 1.79 -4.57 12.53
N PRO A 64 0.77 -4.22 13.32
CA PRO A 64 -0.46 -3.62 12.81
C PRO A 64 -0.20 -2.33 12.04
N GLU A 65 -0.89 -2.12 10.92
CA GLU A 65 -0.73 -0.94 10.05
C GLU A 65 -0.78 0.40 10.82
N PRO A 66 -1.71 0.63 11.78
CA PRO A 66 -1.78 1.90 12.51
C PRO A 66 -0.54 2.20 13.37
N ILE A 67 0.25 1.17 13.71
CA ILE A 67 1.51 1.31 14.43
C ILE A 67 2.64 1.53 13.43
N LEU A 68 2.65 0.76 12.33
CA LEU A 68 3.67 0.85 11.29
C LEU A 68 3.71 2.23 10.64
N ASP A 69 2.55 2.85 10.39
CA ASP A 69 2.43 4.19 9.79
C ASP A 69 3.08 5.31 10.62
N LYS A 70 3.26 5.08 11.92
CA LYS A 70 3.91 6.06 12.82
C LYS A 70 5.43 5.93 12.82
N ILE A 71 5.97 4.86 12.24
CA ILE A 71 7.41 4.62 12.20
C ILE A 71 8.01 5.35 11.00
N PRO A 72 8.98 6.26 11.20
CA PRO A 72 9.64 6.93 10.08
C PRO A 72 10.34 5.91 9.15
N ASN A 73 10.12 6.02 7.83
CA ASN A 73 10.67 5.09 6.83
C ASN A 73 12.20 4.91 6.89
N VAL A 74 12.92 5.91 7.39
CA VAL A 74 14.39 5.89 7.54
C VAL A 74 14.84 5.13 8.78
N LEU A 75 13.99 4.98 9.79
CA LEU A 75 14.38 4.45 11.10
C LEU A 75 14.85 3.00 11.03
N ILE A 76 14.06 2.12 10.42
CA ILE A 76 14.41 0.69 10.31
C ILE A 76 15.73 0.51 9.52
N PRO A 77 15.90 1.11 8.33
CA PRO A 77 17.18 1.13 7.61
C PRO A 77 18.36 1.65 8.41
N ALA A 78 18.19 2.77 9.10
CA ALA A 78 19.26 3.37 9.91
C ALA A 78 19.68 2.45 11.06
N VAL A 79 18.71 1.82 11.75
CA VAL A 79 18.98 0.94 12.89
C VAL A 79 19.77 -0.29 12.45
N TYR A 80 19.30 -1.06 11.46
CA TYR A 80 20.04 -2.26 11.06
C TYR A 80 21.40 -1.90 10.42
N THR A 81 21.49 -0.76 9.73
CA THR A 81 22.75 -0.29 9.12
C THR A 81 23.75 0.10 10.20
N GLY A 82 23.31 0.77 11.27
CA GLY A 82 24.13 1.09 12.44
C GLY A 82 24.63 -0.18 13.14
N ILE A 83 23.77 -1.16 13.36
CA ILE A 83 24.15 -2.46 13.95
C ILE A 83 25.23 -3.14 13.09
N ILE A 84 25.02 -3.21 11.78
CA ILE A 84 25.97 -3.83 10.85
C ILE A 84 27.28 -3.05 10.78
N TYR A 85 27.24 -1.71 10.82
CA TYR A 85 28.43 -0.87 10.87
C TYR A 85 29.31 -1.21 12.08
N LEU A 86 28.70 -1.39 13.26
CA LEU A 86 29.39 -1.81 14.49
C LEU A 86 29.95 -3.23 14.39
N ILE A 87 29.19 -4.16 13.81
CA ILE A 87 29.65 -5.54 13.56
C ILE A 87 30.87 -5.54 12.64
N VAL A 88 30.85 -4.76 11.56
CA VAL A 88 31.97 -4.65 10.61
C VAL A 88 33.18 -3.99 11.27
N GLU A 89 33.00 -2.94 12.08
CA GLU A 89 34.10 -2.33 12.84
C GLU A 89 34.76 -3.37 13.75
N LYS A 90 33.96 -4.14 14.48
CA LYS A 90 34.46 -5.16 15.42
C LYS A 90 35.17 -6.32 14.72
N THR A 91 34.66 -6.78 13.58
CA THR A 91 35.16 -8.00 12.90
C THR A 91 36.26 -7.71 11.88
N HIS A 92 36.15 -6.61 11.14
CA HIS A 92 37.02 -6.28 10.00
C HIS A 92 37.71 -4.91 10.14
N GLY A 93 37.39 -4.09 11.14
CA GLY A 93 37.85 -2.70 11.25
C GLY A 93 39.38 -2.54 11.21
N GLN A 94 40.12 -3.33 12.00
CA GLN A 94 41.59 -3.27 12.00
C GLN A 94 42.19 -3.67 10.64
N ILE A 95 41.63 -4.70 10.00
CA ILE A 95 42.10 -5.20 8.70
C ILE A 95 41.83 -4.15 7.62
N LEU A 96 40.64 -3.53 7.63
CA LEU A 96 40.27 -2.50 6.67
C LEU A 96 41.11 -1.23 6.85
N LYS A 97 41.45 -0.84 8.09
CA LYS A 97 42.36 0.27 8.38
C LYS A 97 43.76 0.00 7.82
N LYS A 98 44.34 -1.16 8.14
CA LYS A 98 45.64 -1.58 7.60
C LYS A 98 45.64 -1.65 6.08
N HIS A 99 44.59 -2.18 5.46
CA HIS A 99 44.43 -2.24 3.99
C HIS A 99 44.46 -0.85 3.36
N LYS A 100 43.84 0.14 4.03
CA LYS A 100 43.85 1.55 3.61
C LYS A 100 45.23 2.20 3.79
N GLU A 101 45.90 1.97 4.92
CA GLU A 101 47.25 2.49 5.21
C GLU A 101 48.28 1.95 4.22
N GLU A 102 48.14 0.70 3.80
CA GLU A 102 48.98 0.06 2.78
C GLU A 102 48.63 0.50 1.34
N ASN A 103 47.73 1.48 1.16
CA ASN A 103 47.24 1.97 -0.13
C ASN A 103 46.73 0.87 -1.06
N LYS A 104 46.18 -0.22 -0.49
CA LYS A 104 45.57 -1.30 -1.27
C LYS A 104 44.19 -0.90 -1.76
N GLU A 105 43.81 -1.43 -2.93
CA GLU A 105 42.56 -1.06 -3.58
C GLU A 105 41.34 -1.63 -2.84
N PHE A 106 40.29 -0.81 -2.73
CA PHE A 106 38.95 -1.26 -2.35
C PHE A 106 38.08 -1.44 -3.60
N TYR A 107 37.04 -2.26 -3.48
CA TYR A 107 35.95 -2.23 -4.44
C TYR A 107 35.21 -0.88 -4.39
N SER A 108 34.72 -0.44 -5.55
CA SER A 108 33.95 0.78 -5.67
C SER A 108 32.64 0.73 -4.86
N ASN A 109 32.27 1.86 -4.25
CA ASN A 109 30.97 2.03 -3.59
C ASN A 109 29.80 1.80 -4.56
N TRP A 110 29.97 2.05 -5.86
CA TRP A 110 28.96 1.78 -6.88
C TRP A 110 28.69 0.30 -7.10
N ARG A 111 29.74 -0.52 -7.01
CA ARG A 111 29.58 -1.97 -7.04
C ARG A 111 28.78 -2.45 -5.82
N ALA A 112 29.08 -1.91 -4.64
CA ALA A 112 28.37 -2.26 -3.41
C ALA A 112 26.90 -1.81 -3.46
N THR A 113 26.64 -0.60 -3.96
CA THR A 113 25.28 -0.06 -4.16
C THR A 113 24.48 -0.96 -5.11
N GLY A 114 25.08 -1.36 -6.24
CA GLY A 114 24.45 -2.28 -7.19
C GLY A 114 24.07 -3.63 -6.56
N ILE A 115 24.93 -4.18 -5.70
CA ILE A 115 24.61 -5.41 -4.94
C ILE A 115 23.44 -5.17 -3.98
N GLY A 116 23.44 -4.03 -3.27
CA GLY A 116 22.32 -3.63 -2.41
C GLY A 116 21.00 -3.59 -3.18
N LEU A 117 20.97 -2.92 -4.33
CA LEU A 117 19.78 -2.82 -5.20
C LEU A 117 19.32 -4.18 -5.74
N ILE A 118 20.24 -5.07 -6.12
CA ILE A 118 19.87 -6.44 -6.53
C ILE A 118 19.20 -7.18 -5.38
N CYS A 119 19.72 -7.07 -4.16
CA CYS A 119 19.08 -7.65 -2.97
C CYS A 119 17.68 -7.06 -2.75
N THR A 120 17.51 -5.75 -2.91
CA THR A 120 16.20 -5.09 -2.84
C THR A 120 15.22 -5.69 -3.86
N VAL A 121 15.63 -5.85 -5.12
CA VAL A 121 14.78 -6.42 -6.19
C VAL A 121 14.39 -7.86 -5.88
N VAL A 122 15.33 -8.68 -5.41
CA VAL A 122 15.05 -10.08 -5.03
C VAL A 122 14.04 -10.14 -3.88
N LEU A 123 14.21 -9.31 -2.86
CA LEU A 123 13.30 -9.25 -1.71
C LEU A 123 11.91 -8.73 -2.12
N ALA A 124 11.85 -7.67 -2.92
CA ALA A 124 10.59 -7.14 -3.43
C ALA A 124 9.84 -8.17 -4.29
N GLY A 125 10.55 -8.90 -5.16
CA GLY A 125 9.98 -9.99 -5.95
C GLY A 125 9.41 -11.11 -5.08
N GLY A 126 10.09 -11.47 -3.98
CA GLY A 126 9.59 -12.45 -3.01
C GLY A 126 8.32 -12.00 -2.30
N ILE A 127 8.25 -10.73 -1.89
CA ILE A 127 7.06 -10.15 -1.24
C ILE A 127 5.88 -10.11 -2.22
N ILE A 128 6.10 -9.63 -3.45
CA ILE A 128 5.05 -9.58 -4.49
C ILE A 128 4.54 -10.99 -4.78
N ALA A 129 5.42 -11.98 -4.93
CA ALA A 129 5.01 -13.36 -5.15
C ALA A 129 4.20 -13.93 -3.97
N TYR A 130 4.60 -13.62 -2.73
CA TYR A 130 3.84 -14.01 -1.54
C TYR A 130 2.43 -13.39 -1.54
N VAL A 131 2.32 -12.09 -1.75
CA VAL A 131 1.02 -11.37 -1.77
C VAL A 131 0.13 -11.89 -2.90
N TYR A 132 0.68 -12.12 -4.09
CA TYR A 132 -0.09 -12.61 -5.25
C TYR A 132 -0.63 -14.04 -5.05
N ASN A 133 0.09 -14.88 -4.30
CA ASN A 133 -0.33 -16.26 -4.01
C ASN A 133 -1.02 -16.40 -2.65
N ALA A 134 -1.16 -15.31 -1.89
CA ALA A 134 -1.89 -15.34 -0.63
C ALA A 134 -3.36 -15.68 -0.93
N PRO A 135 -3.95 -16.69 -0.26
CA PRO A 135 -5.35 -17.00 -0.46
C PRO A 135 -6.17 -15.78 -0.06
N VAL A 136 -7.10 -15.39 -0.93
CA VAL A 136 -8.08 -14.37 -0.56
C VAL A 136 -9.01 -14.98 0.48
N ASP A 137 -9.09 -14.36 1.65
CA ASP A 137 -9.76 -14.90 2.83
C ASP A 137 -11.15 -14.31 3.07
N TRP A 138 -11.71 -13.65 2.05
CA TRP A 138 -13.06 -13.06 2.07
C TRP A 138 -13.84 -13.36 0.78
N ASP A 139 -15.16 -13.29 0.85
CA ASP A 139 -16.07 -13.66 -0.24
C ASP A 139 -16.15 -12.57 -1.34
N VAL A 140 -15.09 -12.51 -2.15
CA VAL A 140 -14.95 -11.59 -3.29
C VAL A 140 -16.04 -11.79 -4.34
N ASP A 141 -16.44 -13.04 -4.58
CA ASP A 141 -17.40 -13.37 -5.63
C ASP A 141 -18.78 -12.81 -5.30
N THR A 142 -19.26 -13.00 -4.06
CA THR A 142 -20.50 -12.40 -3.59
C THR A 142 -20.42 -10.88 -3.60
N TYR A 143 -19.30 -10.30 -3.13
CA TYR A 143 -19.11 -8.86 -3.14
C TYR A 143 -19.21 -8.26 -4.55
N ASN A 144 -18.50 -8.84 -5.52
CA ASN A 144 -18.52 -8.36 -6.91
C ASN A 144 -19.90 -8.49 -7.56
N ALA A 145 -20.61 -9.59 -7.28
CA ALA A 145 -21.96 -9.80 -7.81
C ALA A 145 -22.95 -8.76 -7.28
N GLU A 146 -22.86 -8.42 -5.99
CA GLU A 146 -23.68 -7.39 -5.35
C GLU A 146 -23.30 -5.97 -5.82
N LEU A 147 -22.00 -5.68 -5.99
CA LEU A 147 -21.53 -4.39 -6.50
C LEU A 147 -22.02 -4.12 -7.92
N LYS A 148 -22.12 -5.14 -8.76
CA LYS A 148 -22.73 -5.03 -10.10
C LYS A 148 -24.21 -4.66 -10.04
N LYS A 149 -24.96 -5.13 -9.04
CA LYS A 149 -26.36 -4.71 -8.84
C LYS A 149 -26.43 -3.24 -8.45
N LEU A 150 -25.52 -2.82 -7.56
CA LEU A 150 -25.39 -1.42 -7.14
C LEU A 150 -25.16 -0.49 -8.34
N GLU A 151 -24.23 -0.83 -9.22
CA GLU A 151 -23.91 -0.08 -10.44
C GLU A 151 -25.12 0.03 -11.38
N ASN A 152 -25.84 -1.08 -11.60
CA ASN A 152 -27.04 -1.07 -12.43
C ASN A 152 -28.15 -0.18 -11.84
N ASN A 153 -28.34 -0.25 -10.52
CA ASN A 153 -29.34 0.55 -9.83
C ASN A 153 -29.00 2.04 -9.88
N GLU A 154 -27.73 2.40 -9.71
CA GLU A 154 -27.25 3.75 -9.89
C GLU A 154 -27.51 4.25 -11.31
N SER A 155 -27.09 3.50 -12.33
CA SER A 155 -27.32 3.84 -13.74
C SER A 155 -28.81 4.07 -14.04
N GLU A 156 -29.68 3.24 -13.49
CA GLU A 156 -31.12 3.39 -13.63
C GLU A 156 -31.64 4.64 -12.92
N ALA A 157 -31.25 4.86 -11.66
CA ALA A 157 -31.72 5.99 -10.87
C ALA A 157 -31.25 7.34 -11.43
N MET A 158 -30.04 7.39 -12.00
CA MET A 158 -29.42 8.60 -12.55
C MET A 158 -30.14 9.15 -13.79
N LYS A 159 -31.00 8.37 -14.45
CA LYS A 159 -31.88 8.84 -15.54
C LYS A 159 -32.77 10.01 -15.14
N LEU A 160 -32.97 10.24 -13.83
CA LEU A 160 -33.64 11.43 -13.33
C LEU A 160 -33.09 12.72 -13.96
N PHE A 161 -31.76 12.83 -14.07
CA PHE A 161 -31.15 14.08 -14.52
C PHE A 161 -31.45 14.38 -15.99
N ASP A 162 -31.58 13.35 -16.83
CA ASP A 162 -32.05 13.50 -18.21
C ASP A 162 -33.55 13.88 -18.23
N MET A 163 -34.36 13.26 -17.37
CA MET A 163 -35.80 13.55 -17.27
C MET A 163 -36.09 14.97 -16.81
N LEU A 164 -35.25 15.56 -15.96
CA LEU A 164 -35.44 16.94 -15.47
C LEU A 164 -35.44 17.98 -16.61
N GLU A 165 -34.81 17.68 -17.76
CA GLU A 165 -34.73 18.59 -18.89
C GLU A 165 -35.91 18.45 -19.86
N TYR A 166 -36.44 17.23 -20.05
CA TYR A 166 -37.38 16.92 -21.14
C TYR A 166 -38.74 16.38 -20.69
N SER A 167 -38.88 15.89 -19.46
CA SER A 167 -40.10 15.19 -19.01
C SER A 167 -41.10 16.11 -18.29
N PRO A 168 -42.40 15.81 -18.38
CA PRO A 168 -43.41 16.48 -17.55
C PRO A 168 -43.18 16.28 -16.04
N LYS A 169 -43.50 17.30 -15.23
CA LYS A 169 -43.34 17.29 -13.76
C LYS A 169 -43.91 16.04 -13.08
N HIS A 170 -45.09 15.59 -13.50
CA HIS A 170 -45.75 14.43 -12.90
C HIS A 170 -45.01 13.11 -13.21
N GLU A 171 -44.39 12.97 -14.38
CA GLU A 171 -43.56 11.82 -14.72
C GLU A 171 -42.26 11.81 -13.93
N ILE A 172 -41.65 12.99 -13.71
CA ILE A 172 -40.45 13.15 -12.88
C ILE A 172 -40.75 12.71 -11.44
N ILE A 173 -41.82 13.23 -10.84
CA ILE A 173 -42.22 12.87 -9.46
C ILE A 173 -42.50 11.36 -9.38
N TYR A 174 -43.25 10.80 -10.34
CA TYR A 174 -43.52 9.37 -10.38
C TYR A 174 -42.24 8.55 -10.46
N PHE A 175 -41.29 8.93 -11.33
CA PHE A 175 -40.01 8.26 -11.46
C PHE A 175 -39.21 8.31 -10.15
N ILE A 176 -39.12 9.49 -9.51
CA ILE A 176 -38.41 9.64 -8.23
C ILE A 176 -38.99 8.69 -7.18
N GLU A 177 -40.32 8.62 -7.07
CA GLU A 177 -41.01 7.83 -6.03
C GLU A 177 -41.04 6.33 -6.32
N LYS A 178 -41.12 5.93 -7.58
CA LYS A 178 -41.33 4.51 -7.98
C LYS A 178 -40.07 3.82 -8.47
N THR A 179 -39.05 4.57 -8.85
CA THR A 179 -37.81 4.02 -9.40
C THR A 179 -36.59 4.59 -8.69
N GLY A 180 -36.42 5.91 -8.74
CA GLY A 180 -35.23 6.60 -8.23
C GLY A 180 -34.88 6.31 -6.78
N ILE A 181 -35.75 6.70 -5.84
CA ILE A 181 -35.54 6.47 -4.40
C ILE A 181 -35.46 4.97 -4.08
N PRO A 182 -36.39 4.10 -4.54
CA PRO A 182 -36.30 2.67 -4.27
C PRO A 182 -34.97 2.03 -4.71
N LYS A 183 -34.38 2.47 -5.83
CA LYS A 183 -33.08 1.98 -6.31
C LYS A 183 -31.92 2.39 -5.40
N TRP A 184 -31.94 3.62 -4.89
CA TRP A 184 -30.95 4.05 -3.91
C TRP A 184 -31.12 3.35 -2.55
N GLU A 185 -32.35 3.05 -2.14
CA GLU A 185 -32.63 2.27 -0.93
C GLU A 185 -32.12 0.83 -1.07
N GLU A 186 -32.34 0.20 -2.23
CA GLU A 186 -31.76 -1.12 -2.55
C GLU A 186 -30.23 -1.10 -2.48
N ASN A 187 -29.58 -0.02 -2.96
CA ASN A 187 -28.13 0.14 -2.85
C ASN A 187 -27.64 0.27 -1.40
N ILE A 188 -28.39 0.97 -0.55
CA ILE A 188 -28.11 1.03 0.89
C ILE A 188 -28.17 -0.36 1.50
N ASP A 189 -29.18 -1.16 1.16
CA ASP A 189 -29.32 -2.54 1.65
C ASP A 189 -28.20 -3.45 1.16
N ILE A 190 -27.81 -3.33 -0.12
CA ILE A 190 -26.65 -4.02 -0.69
C ILE A 190 -25.39 -3.69 0.12
N LEU A 191 -25.12 -2.40 0.34
CA LEU A 191 -23.93 -1.92 1.06
C LEU A 191 -23.88 -2.42 2.51
N ASN A 192 -25.03 -2.46 3.19
CA ASN A 192 -25.14 -3.02 4.54
C ASN A 192 -24.85 -4.52 4.56
N ARG A 193 -25.34 -5.29 3.56
CA ARG A 193 -25.06 -6.73 3.45
C ARG A 193 -23.60 -7.00 3.18
N ILE A 194 -23.02 -6.37 2.16
CA ILE A 194 -21.64 -6.64 1.76
C ILE A 194 -20.63 -6.14 2.81
N SER A 195 -20.96 -5.08 3.56
CA SER A 195 -20.14 -4.65 4.71
C SER A 195 -20.11 -5.65 5.86
N GLY A 196 -21.00 -6.65 5.87
CA GLY A 196 -21.04 -7.74 6.84
C GLY A 196 -20.24 -8.98 6.45
N ILE A 197 -19.60 -9.00 5.27
CA ILE A 197 -18.75 -10.13 4.85
C ILE A 197 -17.51 -10.19 5.73
N GLU A 198 -17.19 -11.39 6.23
CA GLU A 198 -16.03 -11.63 7.07
C GLU A 198 -14.71 -11.37 6.32
N ASN A 199 -13.70 -10.87 7.04
CA ASN A 199 -12.35 -10.56 6.52
C ASN A 199 -12.30 -9.57 5.35
N ILE A 200 -13.33 -8.76 5.13
CA ILE A 200 -13.24 -7.69 4.13
C ILE A 200 -12.04 -6.76 4.46
N PRO A 201 -11.16 -6.47 3.48
CA PRO A 201 -10.05 -5.55 3.66
C PRO A 201 -10.51 -4.15 4.12
N GLU A 202 -9.76 -3.51 5.02
CA GLU A 202 -10.14 -2.21 5.59
C GLU A 202 -10.42 -1.14 4.53
N GLU A 203 -9.66 -1.15 3.43
CA GLU A 203 -9.85 -0.22 2.32
C GLU A 203 -11.23 -0.39 1.65
N ILE A 204 -11.65 -1.63 1.45
CA ILE A 204 -12.98 -1.94 0.93
C ILE A 204 -14.08 -1.53 1.92
N GLN A 205 -13.86 -1.68 3.24
CA GLN A 205 -14.81 -1.18 4.24
C GLN A 205 -14.95 0.35 4.20
N LYS A 206 -13.84 1.08 3.97
CA LYS A 206 -13.86 2.55 3.82
C LYS A 206 -14.63 2.95 2.57
N GLN A 207 -14.41 2.26 1.45
CA GLN A 207 -15.16 2.49 0.21
C GLN A 207 -16.66 2.23 0.38
N ASN A 208 -17.06 1.13 1.04
CA ASN A 208 -18.47 0.84 1.31
C ASN A 208 -19.14 1.95 2.13
N LYS A 209 -18.43 2.53 3.12
CA LYS A 209 -18.96 3.65 3.92
C LYS A 209 -19.16 4.91 3.08
N LEU A 210 -18.25 5.20 2.15
CA LEU A 210 -18.38 6.33 1.22
C LEU A 210 -19.56 6.12 0.27
N LEU A 211 -19.72 4.93 -0.32
CA LEU A 211 -20.86 4.58 -1.18
C LEU A 211 -22.20 4.64 -0.42
N LEU A 212 -22.20 4.32 0.87
CA LEU A 212 -23.38 4.42 1.72
C LEU A 212 -23.77 5.88 1.98
N GLU A 213 -22.80 6.75 2.27
CA GLU A 213 -23.03 8.19 2.40
C GLU A 213 -23.52 8.79 1.08
N TYR A 214 -22.90 8.41 -0.04
CA TYR A 214 -23.30 8.79 -1.39
C TYR A 214 -24.77 8.45 -1.67
N SER A 215 -25.17 7.20 -1.43
CA SER A 215 -26.55 6.73 -1.70
C SER A 215 -27.58 7.47 -0.85
N LYS A 216 -27.26 7.77 0.42
CA LYS A 216 -28.13 8.56 1.30
C LYS A 216 -28.29 10.00 0.81
N LEU A 217 -27.20 10.65 0.41
CA LEU A 217 -27.23 12.01 -0.12
C LEU A 217 -28.04 12.09 -1.42
N ARG A 218 -27.99 11.06 -2.27
CA ARG A 218 -28.83 10.96 -3.47
C ARG A 218 -30.31 10.92 -3.12
N ILE A 219 -30.72 10.11 -2.14
CA ILE A 219 -32.11 10.09 -1.67
C ILE A 219 -32.54 11.46 -1.12
N GLU A 220 -31.69 12.13 -0.34
CA GLU A 220 -31.98 13.47 0.17
C GLU A 220 -32.17 14.49 -0.96
N ALA A 221 -31.28 14.48 -1.96
CA ALA A 221 -31.40 15.34 -3.14
C ALA A 221 -32.71 15.07 -3.91
N TYR A 222 -33.09 13.79 -4.09
CA TYR A 222 -34.33 13.42 -4.78
C TYR A 222 -35.55 13.96 -4.03
N LYS A 223 -35.58 13.86 -2.70
CA LYS A 223 -36.66 14.40 -1.87
C LYS A 223 -36.76 15.92 -1.97
N LEU A 224 -35.63 16.63 -2.02
CA LEU A 224 -35.61 18.09 -2.18
C LEU A 224 -36.06 18.51 -3.58
N ILE A 225 -35.61 17.81 -4.63
CA ILE A 225 -36.04 18.02 -6.02
C ILE A 225 -37.56 17.84 -6.13
N THR A 226 -38.13 16.77 -5.55
CA THR A 226 -39.59 16.58 -5.52
C THR A 226 -40.31 17.75 -4.87
N LYS A 227 -39.82 18.26 -3.73
CA LYS A 227 -40.41 19.44 -3.08
C LYS A 227 -40.34 20.70 -3.96
N ALA A 228 -39.19 20.96 -4.58
CA ALA A 228 -39.01 22.10 -5.47
C ALA A 228 -39.99 22.06 -6.66
N ILE A 229 -40.21 20.87 -7.24
CA ILE A 229 -41.16 20.66 -8.34
C ILE A 229 -42.61 20.85 -7.88
N ILE A 230 -43.00 20.29 -6.73
CA ILE A 230 -44.38 20.37 -6.20
C ILE A 230 -44.76 21.80 -5.82
N TYR A 231 -43.87 22.50 -5.11
CA TYR A 231 -44.14 23.86 -4.64
C TYR A 231 -43.77 24.95 -5.64
N GLU A 232 -43.21 24.56 -6.79
CA GLU A 232 -42.74 25.48 -7.85
C GLU A 232 -41.85 26.60 -7.29
N THR A 233 -40.90 26.24 -6.42
CA THR A 233 -40.06 27.18 -5.68
C THR A 233 -38.58 26.84 -5.79
N SER A 234 -37.75 27.88 -5.76
CA SER A 234 -36.28 27.77 -5.73
C SER A 234 -35.71 27.74 -4.31
N GLU A 235 -36.56 27.74 -3.27
CA GLU A 235 -36.12 27.75 -1.86
C GLU A 235 -35.24 26.55 -1.49
N TYR A 236 -35.33 25.43 -2.22
CA TYR A 236 -34.54 24.22 -1.97
C TYR A 236 -33.22 24.14 -2.76
N ASP A 237 -32.98 25.07 -3.70
CA ASP A 237 -31.83 25.00 -4.62
C ASP A 237 -30.49 25.03 -3.88
N GLU A 238 -30.39 25.84 -2.83
CA GLU A 238 -29.17 25.91 -2.02
C GLU A 238 -28.88 24.58 -1.32
N GLU A 239 -29.90 23.92 -0.77
CA GLU A 239 -29.75 22.62 -0.11
C GLU A 239 -29.40 21.52 -1.12
N ILE A 240 -30.04 21.50 -2.29
CA ILE A 240 -29.73 20.57 -3.38
C ILE A 240 -28.26 20.71 -3.80
N ASN A 241 -27.81 21.95 -4.02
CA ASN A 241 -26.43 22.23 -4.42
C ASN A 241 -25.42 21.83 -3.34
N LYS A 242 -25.76 22.00 -2.05
CA LYS A 242 -24.93 21.49 -0.93
C LYS A 242 -24.80 19.97 -0.97
N ARG A 243 -25.88 19.23 -1.25
CA ARG A 243 -25.84 17.76 -1.37
C ARG A 243 -25.02 17.32 -2.58
N HIS A 244 -25.19 17.97 -3.73
CA HIS A 244 -24.38 17.70 -4.93
C HIS A 244 -22.89 17.98 -4.71
N THR A 245 -22.55 19.11 -4.09
CA THR A 245 -21.15 19.42 -3.73
C THR A 245 -20.55 18.33 -2.85
N ARG A 246 -21.30 17.87 -1.84
CA ARG A 246 -20.84 16.80 -0.96
C ARG A 246 -20.70 15.46 -1.69
N ILE A 247 -21.62 15.16 -2.60
CA ILE A 247 -21.53 13.99 -3.47
C ILE A 247 -20.23 14.05 -4.30
N ASP A 248 -19.90 15.19 -4.90
CA ASP A 248 -18.68 15.36 -5.70
C ASP A 248 -17.40 15.17 -4.85
N GLU A 249 -17.42 15.60 -3.58
CA GLU A 249 -16.33 15.33 -2.64
C GLU A 249 -16.17 13.85 -2.31
N ILE A 250 -17.26 13.10 -2.24
CA ILE A 250 -17.23 11.65 -2.01
C ILE A 250 -16.73 10.93 -3.26
N ILE A 251 -17.23 11.28 -4.44
CA ILE A 251 -16.80 10.70 -5.72
C ILE A 251 -15.30 10.88 -5.92
N LYS A 252 -14.71 12.01 -5.51
CA LYS A 252 -13.25 12.23 -5.57
C LYS A 252 -12.42 11.31 -4.67
N LYS A 253 -13.05 10.63 -3.70
CA LYS A 253 -12.40 9.73 -2.75
C LYS A 253 -12.66 8.26 -3.05
N LEU A 254 -13.59 7.96 -3.95
CA LEU A 254 -13.87 6.64 -4.49
C LEU A 254 -12.90 6.37 -5.65
#